data_AF-A0A238ZV02-F1
#
_entry.id   AF-A0A238ZV02-F1
#
_cell.length_a   1.000
_cell.length_b   1.000
_cell.length_c   1.000
_cell.angle_alpha   90.00
_cell.angle_beta   90.00
_cell.angle_gamma   90.00
#
_symmetry.space_group_name_H-M   'P 1'
#
loop_
_entity.id
_entity.type
_entity.pdbx_description
1 polymer ?
#
loop_
_entity_poly.entity_id
_entity_poly.type
_entity_poly.pdbx_seq_one_letter_code
_entity_poly.pdbx_strand_id
1 'polypeptide(L)'
;MTSHGDRLREAFESRENQTPDAAEVYARVVQLSRKHKLRRRGVTAAGGTVLGAGLIAAVVNLPAVLPGGPQTGTAATSPIVAAAPASPVPSPEPTTEWDAYWKAGYGYDEALELAKLWNMPTADIGAVKAEAGRKLLAGQTLPVKPVVAEPVPDSVTQFFTAGYGYDDAVKLAKLWKLKTPYDAKVLAGKKLLAGEHLPFKPNPATAQENKEAQQVNAFFDAGYDYDDAVKLAKLWKLKTPYDAKVAAGKKLLAGGTLPIKP
;
A
#
# COMPACT_ATOMS: atom_id res chain seq x y z
N MET A 1 -21.04 -28.56 42.74
CA MET A 1 -21.10 -27.21 42.12
C MET A 1 -19.70 -26.90 41.59
N THR A 2 -19.38 -27.32 40.37
CA THR A 2 -18.09 -27.00 39.75
C THR A 2 -18.13 -25.57 39.24
N SER A 3 -17.08 -24.83 39.58
CA SER A 3 -17.03 -23.37 39.50
C SER A 3 -16.93 -22.92 38.05
N HIS A 4 -17.38 -21.71 37.76
CA HIS A 4 -17.29 -21.09 36.43
C HIS A 4 -15.85 -21.09 35.87
N GLY A 5 -14.84 -21.12 36.76
CA GLY A 5 -13.42 -21.20 36.40
C GLY A 5 -13.02 -22.55 35.80
N ASP A 6 -13.63 -23.66 36.24
CA ASP A 6 -13.29 -25.00 35.74
C ASP A 6 -13.79 -25.19 34.30
N ARG A 7 -14.96 -24.64 33.96
CA ARG A 7 -15.50 -24.65 32.59
C ARG A 7 -14.66 -23.83 31.61
N LEU A 8 -14.08 -22.72 32.08
CA LEU A 8 -13.20 -21.92 31.24
C LEU A 8 -11.89 -22.64 30.99
N ARG A 9 -11.31 -23.30 32.00
CA ARG A 9 -10.09 -24.09 31.85
C ARG A 9 -10.29 -25.26 30.88
N GLU A 10 -11.39 -26.00 30.99
CA GLU A 10 -11.74 -27.09 30.06
C GLU A 10 -12.02 -26.58 28.63
N ALA A 11 -12.61 -25.39 28.49
CA ALA A 11 -12.83 -24.75 27.19
C ALA A 11 -11.53 -24.27 26.52
N PHE A 12 -10.51 -23.89 27.30
CA PHE A 12 -9.19 -23.52 26.79
C PHE A 12 -8.37 -24.76 26.43
N GLU A 13 -8.31 -25.77 27.31
CA GLU A 13 -7.59 -27.03 27.05
C GLU A 13 -8.16 -27.79 25.83
N SER A 14 -9.48 -27.74 25.62
CA SER A 14 -10.11 -28.36 24.43
C SER A 14 -9.85 -27.61 23.11
N ARG A 15 -9.37 -26.35 23.16
CA ARG A 15 -9.10 -25.52 21.98
C ARG A 15 -7.63 -25.24 21.73
N GLU A 16 -6.74 -25.50 22.68
CA GLU A 16 -5.30 -25.29 22.54
C GLU A 16 -4.65 -26.23 21.51
N ASN A 17 -5.23 -27.41 21.30
CA ASN A 17 -4.82 -28.35 20.25
C ASN A 17 -5.55 -28.17 18.90
N GLN A 18 -6.41 -27.14 18.79
CA GLN A 18 -7.07 -26.78 17.53
C GLN A 18 -6.34 -25.64 16.82
N THR A 19 -5.00 -25.65 16.82
CA THR A 19 -4.23 -24.77 15.92
C THR A 19 -4.59 -25.18 14.50
N PRO A 20 -5.38 -24.38 13.75
CA PRO A 20 -5.73 -24.76 12.40
C PRO A 20 -4.44 -24.79 11.59
N ASP A 21 -4.22 -25.87 10.85
CA ASP A 21 -3.05 -26.01 9.99
C ASP A 21 -2.91 -24.74 9.15
N ALA A 22 -1.76 -24.08 9.25
CA ALA A 22 -1.51 -22.84 8.54
C ALA A 22 -1.76 -23.00 7.03
N ALA A 23 -1.49 -24.20 6.49
CA ALA A 23 -1.79 -24.54 5.10
C ALA A 23 -3.30 -24.56 4.82
N GLU A 24 -4.12 -25.06 5.73
CA GLU A 24 -5.59 -25.05 5.58
C GLU A 24 -6.17 -23.65 5.71
N VAL A 25 -5.67 -22.82 6.63
CA VAL A 25 -6.08 -21.42 6.76
C VAL A 25 -5.75 -20.65 5.48
N TYR A 26 -4.52 -20.81 4.96
CA TYR A 26 -4.12 -20.21 3.70
C TYR A 26 -4.95 -20.71 2.51
N ALA A 27 -5.19 -22.02 2.43
CA ALA A 27 -6.03 -22.60 1.38
C ALA A 27 -7.45 -22.02 1.42
N ARG A 28 -8.03 -21.85 2.61
CA ARG A 28 -9.39 -21.33 2.79
C ARG A 28 -9.48 -19.83 2.44
N VAL A 29 -8.47 -19.04 2.78
CA VAL A 29 -8.36 -17.63 2.38
C VAL A 29 -8.23 -17.50 0.86
N VAL A 30 -7.38 -18.31 0.22
CA VAL A 30 -7.23 -18.34 -1.24
C VAL A 30 -8.56 -18.72 -1.91
N GLN A 31 -9.27 -19.73 -1.38
CA GLN A 31 -10.54 -20.17 -1.93
C GLN A 31 -11.64 -19.10 -1.80
N LEU A 32 -11.73 -18.41 -0.66
CA LEU A 32 -12.63 -17.27 -0.44
C LEU A 32 -12.31 -16.10 -1.38
N SER A 33 -11.04 -15.77 -1.58
CA SER A 33 -10.62 -14.71 -2.50
C SER A 33 -11.00 -15.00 -3.95
N ARG A 34 -10.84 -16.26 -4.41
CA ARG A 34 -11.22 -16.70 -5.76
C ARG A 34 -12.74 -16.62 -5.95
N LYS A 35 -13.52 -17.02 -4.94
CA LYS A 35 -14.99 -16.94 -4.96
C LYS A 35 -15.47 -15.47 -5.02
N HIS A 36 -14.84 -14.56 -4.29
CA HIS A 36 -15.14 -13.12 -4.36
C HIS A 36 -14.79 -12.52 -5.73
N LYS A 37 -13.65 -12.92 -6.32
CA LYS A 37 -13.21 -12.42 -7.64
C LYS A 37 -14.13 -12.89 -8.78
N LEU A 38 -14.68 -14.10 -8.69
CA LEU A 38 -15.65 -14.62 -9.66
C LEU A 38 -17.02 -13.91 -9.56
N ARG A 39 -17.48 -13.60 -8.34
CA ARG A 39 -18.73 -12.84 -8.16
C ARG A 39 -18.67 -11.43 -8.74
N ARG A 40 -17.50 -10.77 -8.71
CA ARG A 40 -17.32 -9.45 -9.33
C ARG A 40 -17.27 -9.48 -10.86
N ARG A 41 -16.92 -10.61 -11.47
CA ARG A 41 -16.88 -10.76 -12.94
C ARG A 41 -18.20 -11.24 -13.56
N GLY A 42 -19.14 -11.71 -12.74
CA GLY A 42 -20.45 -12.22 -13.19
C GLY A 42 -21.58 -11.19 -13.28
N VAL A 43 -21.36 -9.92 -12.92
CA VAL A 43 -22.43 -8.88 -12.89
C VAL A 43 -22.47 -8.02 -14.16
N THR A 44 -21.49 -8.09 -15.07
CA THR A 44 -21.44 -7.29 -16.31
C THR A 44 -21.76 -8.08 -17.57
N ALA A 45 -22.75 -8.98 -17.51
CA ALA A 45 -23.22 -9.71 -18.69
C ALA A 45 -24.70 -10.11 -18.59
N ALA A 46 -25.59 -9.14 -18.37
CA ALA A 46 -27.00 -9.26 -18.75
C ALA A 46 -27.69 -7.88 -18.73
N GLY A 47 -27.88 -7.32 -19.93
CA GLY A 47 -29.08 -6.55 -20.31
C GLY A 47 -29.38 -5.20 -19.65
N GLY A 48 -29.41 -4.15 -20.49
CA GLY A 48 -30.57 -3.24 -20.50
C GLY A 48 -30.43 -1.92 -19.74
N THR A 49 -30.58 -0.84 -20.51
CA THR A 49 -30.69 0.58 -20.14
C THR A 49 -31.81 0.92 -19.16
N VAL A 50 -31.56 1.79 -18.16
CA VAL A 50 -32.46 2.92 -17.79
C VAL A 50 -31.65 4.07 -17.13
N LEU A 51 -31.91 5.29 -17.59
CA LEU A 51 -31.59 6.57 -16.96
C LEU A 51 -32.26 6.69 -15.58
N GLY A 52 -31.65 7.35 -14.58
CA GLY A 52 -32.40 7.75 -13.39
C GLY A 52 -31.58 8.20 -12.20
N ALA A 53 -31.85 9.42 -11.76
CA ALA A 53 -31.30 10.11 -10.60
C ALA A 53 -31.67 9.46 -9.25
N GLY A 54 -30.98 9.89 -8.19
CA GLY A 54 -31.53 9.92 -6.83
C GLY A 54 -31.01 8.83 -5.90
N LEU A 55 -29.99 9.18 -5.12
CA LEU A 55 -29.58 8.43 -3.93
C LEU A 55 -30.57 8.80 -2.81
N ILE A 56 -31.67 8.07 -2.67
CA ILE A 56 -32.54 8.17 -1.49
C ILE A 56 -31.96 7.26 -0.42
N ALA A 57 -31.42 7.89 0.63
CA ALA A 57 -31.11 7.24 1.89
C ALA A 57 -32.42 6.74 2.53
N ALA A 58 -32.57 5.42 2.67
CA ALA A 58 -33.64 4.83 3.44
C ALA A 58 -33.40 5.09 4.94
N VAL A 59 -34.11 6.07 5.50
CA VAL A 59 -34.29 6.22 6.95
C VAL A 59 -35.35 5.22 7.37
N VAL A 60 -34.95 4.15 8.06
CA VAL A 60 -35.90 3.25 8.72
C VAL A 60 -36.35 3.94 10.01
N ASN A 61 -37.52 4.57 9.96
CA ASN A 61 -38.21 5.13 11.12
C ASN A 61 -38.93 3.98 11.85
N LEU A 62 -38.54 3.70 13.10
CA LEU A 62 -39.28 2.79 13.99
C LEU A 62 -40.45 3.57 14.63
N PRO A 63 -41.71 3.13 14.52
CA PRO A 63 -42.81 3.78 15.21
C PRO A 63 -42.83 3.40 16.69
N ALA A 64 -42.55 4.36 17.56
CA ALA A 64 -42.94 4.31 18.96
C ALA A 64 -44.45 4.57 19.06
N VAL A 65 -45.18 3.53 19.45
CA VAL A 65 -46.60 3.56 19.82
C VAL A 65 -46.75 4.36 21.11
N LEU A 66 -47.57 5.42 21.15
CA LEU A 66 -48.34 5.88 22.31
C LEU A 66 -49.43 6.90 21.85
N PRO A 67 -50.67 6.85 22.37
CA PRO A 67 -51.76 7.75 21.95
C PRO A 67 -51.93 8.97 22.86
N GLY A 68 -52.38 10.09 22.30
CA GLY A 68 -53.19 11.08 23.04
C GLY A 68 -52.74 12.54 23.01
N GLY A 69 -53.25 13.30 22.03
CA GLY A 69 -53.92 14.60 22.22
C GLY A 69 -53.12 15.87 22.61
N PRO A 70 -53.63 17.07 22.29
CA PRO A 70 -52.81 18.21 21.87
C PRO A 70 -52.73 19.34 22.91
N GLN A 71 -51.62 20.09 22.92
CA GLN A 71 -51.52 21.41 23.56
C GLN A 71 -50.73 22.36 22.66
N THR A 72 -51.41 23.45 22.28
CA THR A 72 -50.91 24.67 21.65
C THR A 72 -50.13 25.52 22.65
N GLY A 73 -49.01 26.14 22.24
CA GLY A 73 -48.28 27.08 23.10
C GLY A 73 -47.01 27.65 22.46
N THR A 74 -46.94 28.97 22.43
CA THR A 74 -45.97 29.84 21.77
C THR A 74 -44.65 29.99 22.54
N ALA A 75 -43.55 30.17 21.79
CA ALA A 75 -42.28 30.83 22.15
C ALA A 75 -41.37 30.22 23.23
N ALA A 76 -40.18 29.76 22.81
CA ALA A 76 -38.91 29.93 23.56
C ALA A 76 -37.68 29.52 22.72
N THR A 77 -36.77 30.48 22.52
CA THR A 77 -35.31 30.31 22.46
C THR A 77 -34.74 29.10 21.72
N SER A 78 -34.24 29.35 20.50
CA SER A 78 -33.26 28.47 19.86
C SER A 78 -31.99 28.37 20.72
N PRO A 79 -31.58 27.19 21.20
CA PRO A 79 -30.21 27.03 21.63
C PRO A 79 -29.31 27.08 20.40
N ILE A 80 -28.35 28.01 20.43
CA ILE A 80 -27.15 27.97 19.58
C ILE A 80 -26.49 26.63 19.89
N VAL A 81 -26.73 25.62 19.04
CA VAL A 81 -25.98 24.39 19.11
C VAL A 81 -24.61 24.72 18.54
N ALA A 82 -23.62 24.78 19.42
CA ALA A 82 -22.22 24.87 19.08
C ALA A 82 -21.94 23.87 17.96
N ALA A 83 -21.47 24.38 16.82
CA ALA A 83 -21.00 23.56 15.73
C ALA A 83 -19.92 22.61 16.28
N ALA A 84 -20.26 21.34 16.36
CA ALA A 84 -19.28 20.29 16.59
C ALA A 84 -18.20 20.43 15.50
N PRO A 85 -16.90 20.33 15.86
CA PRO A 85 -15.84 20.35 14.86
C PRO A 85 -16.13 19.24 13.86
N ALA A 86 -16.18 19.61 12.59
CA ALA A 86 -16.32 18.68 11.48
C ALA A 86 -15.25 17.60 11.63
N SER A 87 -15.69 16.35 11.82
CA SER A 87 -14.84 15.19 11.66
C SER A 87 -14.17 15.26 10.28
N PRO A 88 -12.89 14.87 10.18
CA PRO A 88 -12.04 15.19 9.06
C PRO A 88 -12.58 14.62 7.75
N VAL A 89 -12.52 15.47 6.74
CA VAL A 89 -12.62 15.18 5.30
C VAL A 89 -11.84 13.89 5.00
N PRO A 90 -12.33 12.98 4.12
CA PRO A 90 -11.53 11.85 3.66
C PRO A 90 -10.18 12.37 3.17
N SER A 91 -9.11 11.84 3.77
CA SER A 91 -7.71 12.23 3.56
C SER A 91 -7.36 12.38 2.08
N PRO A 92 -6.44 13.30 1.73
CA PRO A 92 -5.79 13.23 0.44
C PRO A 92 -5.11 11.86 0.31
N GLU A 93 -5.09 11.36 -0.92
CA GLU A 93 -4.48 10.09 -1.29
C GLU A 93 -3.05 9.97 -0.73
N PRO A 94 -2.60 8.79 -0.25
CA PRO A 94 -1.37 8.55 0.51
C PRO A 94 -0.06 9.05 -0.13
N THR A 95 -0.12 9.53 -1.37
CA THR A 95 0.97 10.13 -2.12
C THR A 95 1.58 11.36 -1.44
N THR A 96 0.79 12.34 -0.97
CA THR A 96 1.34 13.58 -0.41
C THR A 96 2.03 13.33 0.95
N GLU A 97 1.44 12.45 1.76
CA GLU A 97 2.04 12.01 3.01
C GLU A 97 3.33 11.24 2.77
N TRP A 98 3.32 10.31 1.82
CA TRP A 98 4.52 9.54 1.49
C TRP A 98 5.63 10.47 1.00
N ASP A 99 5.32 11.43 0.15
CA ASP A 99 6.32 12.40 -0.34
C ASP A 99 6.90 13.23 0.81
N ALA A 100 6.08 13.67 1.76
CA ALA A 100 6.56 14.37 2.96
C ALA A 100 7.49 13.51 3.81
N TYR A 101 7.15 12.22 3.96
CA TYR A 101 7.97 11.24 4.67
C TYR A 101 9.34 11.04 4.02
N TRP A 102 9.36 10.79 2.71
CA TRP A 102 10.59 10.60 1.94
C TRP A 102 11.43 11.88 1.88
N LYS A 103 10.80 13.04 1.67
CA LYS A 103 11.48 14.34 1.64
C LYS A 103 12.11 14.71 2.98
N ALA A 104 11.52 14.26 4.09
CA ALA A 104 12.10 14.41 5.42
C ALA A 104 13.27 13.45 5.70
N GLY A 105 13.65 12.60 4.73
CA GLY A 105 14.81 11.72 4.81
C GLY A 105 14.56 10.42 5.57
N TYR A 106 13.30 10.04 5.78
CA TYR A 106 12.97 8.79 6.45
C TYR A 106 12.92 7.60 5.47
N GLY A 107 13.48 6.46 5.87
CA GLY A 107 13.61 5.26 5.06
C GLY A 107 12.62 4.15 5.44
N TYR A 108 12.95 2.91 5.11
CA TYR A 108 12.10 1.77 5.46
C TYR A 108 12.29 1.34 6.92
N ASP A 109 13.53 1.39 7.42
CA ASP A 109 13.86 0.96 8.77
C ASP A 109 13.25 1.88 9.82
N GLU A 110 13.24 3.20 9.57
CA GLU A 110 12.52 4.15 10.44
C GLU A 110 11.02 3.90 10.42
N ALA A 111 10.44 3.48 9.29
CA ALA A 111 9.03 3.11 9.24
C ALA A 111 8.75 1.88 10.12
N LEU A 112 9.68 0.91 10.18
CA LEU A 112 9.55 -0.23 11.08
C LEU A 112 9.67 0.16 12.56
N GLU A 113 10.55 1.10 12.90
CA GLU A 113 10.67 1.64 14.25
C GLU A 113 9.41 2.40 14.66
N LEU A 114 8.90 3.25 13.77
CA LEU A 114 7.64 3.98 13.98
C LEU A 114 6.45 3.03 14.13
N ALA A 115 6.42 1.93 13.34
CA ALA A 115 5.38 0.91 13.46
C ALA A 115 5.36 0.30 14.87
N LYS A 116 6.53 -0.04 15.42
CA LYS A 116 6.66 -0.56 16.79
C LYS A 116 6.22 0.48 17.82
N LEU A 117 6.63 1.74 17.66
CA LEU A 117 6.36 2.80 18.63
C LEU A 117 4.88 3.21 18.64
N TRP A 118 4.20 3.15 17.50
CA TRP A 118 2.77 3.46 17.36
C TRP A 118 1.87 2.23 17.46
N ASN A 119 2.42 1.04 17.77
CA ASN A 119 1.70 -0.23 17.79
C ASN A 119 0.90 -0.50 16.50
N MET A 120 1.47 -0.09 15.35
CA MET A 120 0.89 -0.34 14.04
C MET A 120 1.40 -1.66 13.45
N PRO A 121 0.59 -2.35 12.63
CA PRO A 121 1.00 -3.60 12.01
C PRO A 121 2.16 -3.36 11.03
N THR A 122 3.25 -4.12 11.20
CA THR A 122 4.39 -4.11 10.25
C THR A 122 4.04 -4.74 8.89
N ALA A 123 2.88 -5.38 8.77
CA ALA A 123 2.35 -5.82 7.49
C ALA A 123 1.86 -4.65 6.62
N ASP A 124 1.59 -3.48 7.21
CA ASP A 124 1.13 -2.28 6.53
C ASP A 124 2.06 -1.09 6.81
N ILE A 125 3.33 -1.25 6.40
CA ILE A 125 4.33 -0.17 6.47
C ILE A 125 3.89 1.06 5.65
N GLY A 126 3.05 0.87 4.63
CA GLY A 126 2.48 1.97 3.85
C GLY A 126 1.63 2.91 4.70
N ALA A 127 0.76 2.36 5.56
CA ALA A 127 -0.03 3.15 6.50
C ALA A 127 0.86 3.89 7.51
N VAL A 128 1.94 3.28 7.99
CA VAL A 128 2.89 3.90 8.92
C VAL A 128 3.59 5.10 8.26
N LYS A 129 4.05 4.94 7.01
CA LYS A 129 4.65 6.03 6.23
C LYS A 129 3.66 7.16 5.98
N ALA A 130 2.39 6.85 5.69
CA ALA A 130 1.36 7.85 5.50
C ALA A 130 1.04 8.61 6.80
N GLU A 131 0.99 7.92 7.95
CA GLU A 131 0.78 8.59 9.23
C GLU A 131 1.97 9.47 9.62
N ALA A 132 3.19 8.98 9.40
CA ALA A 132 4.42 9.74 9.60
C ALA A 132 4.46 10.98 8.72
N GLY A 133 4.13 10.85 7.44
CA GLY A 133 3.97 11.94 6.49
C GLY A 133 2.97 12.99 6.95
N ARG A 134 1.78 12.57 7.40
CA ARG A 134 0.76 13.47 7.96
C ARG A 134 1.29 14.28 9.14
N LYS A 135 2.00 13.64 10.08
CA LYS A 135 2.59 14.32 11.24
C LYS A 135 3.65 15.35 10.80
N LEU A 136 4.49 14.99 9.82
CA LEU A 136 5.48 15.91 9.24
C LEU A 136 4.82 17.11 8.55
N LEU A 137 3.76 16.90 7.77
CA LEU A 137 2.99 17.98 7.13
C LEU A 137 2.30 18.89 8.15
N ALA A 138 1.89 18.34 9.30
CA ALA A 138 1.37 19.11 10.43
C ALA A 138 2.47 19.84 11.24
N GLY A 139 3.73 19.80 10.80
CA GLY A 139 4.86 20.42 11.49
C GLY A 139 5.31 19.68 12.75
N GLN A 140 4.84 18.45 12.98
CA GLN A 140 5.26 17.63 14.11
C GLN A 140 6.53 16.85 13.78
N THR A 141 7.44 16.76 14.75
CA THR A 141 8.64 15.92 14.64
C THR A 141 8.32 14.47 14.99
N LEU A 142 8.89 13.52 14.25
CA LEU A 142 8.73 12.10 14.58
C LEU A 142 9.68 11.69 15.71
N PRO A 143 9.30 10.70 16.53
CA PRO A 143 10.13 10.22 17.65
C PRO A 143 11.39 9.48 17.19
N VAL A 144 11.43 9.05 15.92
CA VAL A 144 12.60 8.48 15.27
C VAL A 144 13.29 9.60 14.49
N LYS A 145 14.62 9.66 14.53
CA LYS A 145 15.39 10.60 13.69
C LYS A 145 15.54 10.02 12.29
N PRO A 146 15.45 10.84 11.23
CA PRO A 146 15.75 10.34 9.90
C PRO A 146 17.24 10.00 9.85
N VAL A 147 17.56 8.75 9.53
CA VAL A 147 18.91 8.41 9.13
C VAL A 147 19.03 8.83 7.69
N VAL A 148 19.96 9.74 7.40
CA VAL A 148 20.30 10.08 6.02
C VAL A 148 20.69 8.79 5.35
N ALA A 149 19.84 8.31 4.43
CA ALA A 149 20.10 7.09 3.69
C ALA A 149 21.47 7.25 3.01
N GLU A 150 22.42 6.40 3.36
CA GLU A 150 23.69 6.38 2.65
C GLU A 150 23.39 6.12 1.17
N PRO A 151 24.10 6.81 0.26
CA PRO A 151 23.88 6.61 -1.16
C PRO A 151 24.08 5.13 -1.50
N VAL A 152 23.07 4.54 -2.12
CA VAL A 152 23.15 3.15 -2.59
C VAL A 152 24.34 3.06 -3.55
N PRO A 153 25.30 2.15 -3.32
CA PRO A 153 26.47 2.04 -4.19
C PRO A 153 26.06 1.73 -5.63
N ASP A 154 26.76 2.32 -6.61
CA ASP A 154 26.53 2.06 -8.05
C ASP A 154 26.52 0.58 -8.40
N SER A 155 27.29 -0.24 -7.67
CA SER A 155 27.28 -1.69 -7.86
C SER A 155 25.91 -2.30 -7.55
N VAL A 156 25.24 -1.88 -6.49
CA VAL A 156 23.90 -2.36 -6.15
C VAL A 156 22.91 -1.92 -7.23
N THR A 157 23.02 -0.69 -7.72
CA THR A 157 22.21 -0.19 -8.85
C THR A 157 22.44 -1.03 -10.10
N GLN A 158 23.69 -1.36 -10.44
CA GLN A 158 24.02 -2.19 -11.60
C GLN A 158 23.45 -3.60 -11.47
N PHE A 159 23.46 -4.18 -10.27
CA PHE A 159 22.89 -5.50 -10.02
C PHE A 159 21.39 -5.55 -10.39
N PHE A 160 20.61 -4.57 -9.94
CA PHE A 160 19.20 -4.46 -10.29
C PHE A 160 18.98 -4.09 -11.76
N THR A 161 19.84 -3.22 -12.32
CA THR A 161 19.81 -2.84 -13.74
C THR A 161 20.03 -4.04 -14.65
N ALA A 162 20.89 -4.97 -14.26
CA ALA A 162 21.10 -6.25 -14.94
C ALA A 162 19.93 -7.24 -14.78
N GLY A 163 18.86 -6.86 -14.06
CA GLY A 163 17.64 -7.63 -13.89
C GLY A 163 17.64 -8.58 -12.70
N TYR A 164 18.71 -8.63 -11.89
CA TYR A 164 18.77 -9.52 -10.73
C TYR A 164 17.98 -8.97 -9.55
N GLY A 165 17.30 -9.87 -8.83
CA GLY A 165 16.50 -9.52 -7.66
C GLY A 165 17.08 -9.98 -6.33
N TYR A 166 16.28 -9.81 -5.28
CA TYR A 166 16.65 -10.25 -3.93
C TYR A 166 16.92 -11.75 -3.84
N ASP A 167 16.05 -12.59 -4.42
CA ASP A 167 16.22 -14.05 -4.40
C ASP A 167 17.52 -14.49 -5.10
N ASP A 168 17.92 -13.77 -6.15
CA ASP A 168 19.18 -13.99 -6.83
C ASP A 168 20.36 -13.61 -5.93
N ALA A 169 20.26 -12.50 -5.20
CA ALA A 169 21.27 -12.11 -4.22
C ALA A 169 21.40 -13.14 -3.09
N VAL A 170 20.31 -13.75 -2.63
CA VAL A 170 20.34 -14.83 -1.63
C VAL A 170 21.09 -16.07 -2.17
N LYS A 171 20.81 -16.47 -3.41
CA LYS A 171 21.52 -17.58 -4.07
C LYS A 171 23.01 -17.28 -4.24
N LEU A 172 23.36 -16.06 -4.66
CA LEU A 172 24.75 -15.61 -4.81
C LEU A 172 25.47 -15.57 -3.47
N ALA A 173 24.82 -15.08 -2.41
CA ALA A 173 25.39 -15.08 -1.07
C ALA A 173 25.74 -16.50 -0.61
N LYS A 174 24.83 -17.46 -0.83
CA LYS A 174 25.08 -18.88 -0.53
C LYS A 174 26.21 -19.46 -1.36
N LEU A 175 26.24 -19.17 -2.67
CA LEU A 175 27.25 -19.70 -3.59
C LEU A 175 28.66 -19.17 -3.28
N TRP A 176 28.77 -17.89 -2.94
CA TRP A 176 30.03 -17.23 -2.63
C TRP A 176 30.39 -17.23 -1.14
N LYS A 177 29.58 -17.89 -0.30
CA LYS A 177 29.76 -17.97 1.16
C LYS A 177 29.85 -16.60 1.83
N LEU A 178 29.04 -15.65 1.36
CA LEU A 178 28.93 -14.31 1.94
C LEU A 178 27.95 -14.31 3.11
N LYS A 179 28.15 -13.37 4.04
CA LYS A 179 27.34 -13.27 5.27
C LYS A 179 25.93 -12.75 4.98
N THR A 180 25.80 -11.81 4.04
CA THR A 180 24.51 -11.19 3.75
C THR A 180 24.17 -11.19 2.26
N PRO A 181 22.88 -11.19 1.89
CA PRO A 181 22.45 -10.94 0.52
C PRO A 181 22.89 -9.56 0.01
N TYR A 182 23.05 -8.57 0.89
CA TYR A 182 23.53 -7.25 0.50
C TYR A 182 24.98 -7.30 0.00
N ASP A 183 25.87 -8.01 0.70
CA ASP A 183 27.25 -8.22 0.26
C ASP A 183 27.29 -8.87 -1.13
N ALA A 184 26.36 -9.81 -1.39
CA ALA A 184 26.24 -10.45 -2.69
C ALA A 184 25.80 -9.48 -3.78
N LYS A 185 24.86 -8.56 -3.53
CA LYS A 185 24.47 -7.50 -4.48
C LYS A 185 25.66 -6.60 -4.80
N VAL A 186 26.40 -6.17 -3.78
CA VAL A 186 27.56 -5.29 -3.94
C VAL A 186 28.63 -5.99 -4.78
N LEU A 187 28.97 -7.24 -4.46
CA LEU A 187 29.99 -8.00 -5.19
C LEU A 187 29.56 -8.34 -6.62
N ALA A 188 28.33 -8.79 -6.80
CA ALA A 188 27.76 -9.10 -8.10
C ALA A 188 27.69 -7.85 -8.99
N GLY A 189 27.27 -6.73 -8.42
CA GLY A 189 27.29 -5.43 -9.07
C GLY A 189 28.67 -5.02 -9.56
N LYS A 190 29.70 -5.16 -8.70
CA LYS A 190 31.09 -4.90 -9.08
C LYS A 190 31.55 -5.77 -10.24
N LYS A 191 31.20 -7.07 -10.22
CA LYS A 191 31.48 -7.99 -11.32
C LYS A 191 30.79 -7.58 -12.63
N LEU A 192 29.51 -7.20 -12.55
CA LEU A 192 28.75 -6.72 -13.71
C LEU A 192 29.32 -5.41 -14.28
N LEU A 193 29.76 -4.47 -13.42
CA LEU A 193 30.45 -3.24 -13.85
C LEU A 193 31.79 -3.53 -14.53
N ALA A 194 32.50 -4.57 -14.09
CA ALA A 194 33.72 -5.05 -14.73
C ALA A 194 33.46 -5.84 -16.03
N GLY A 195 32.20 -6.00 -16.46
CA GLY A 195 31.82 -6.78 -17.63
C GLY A 195 31.86 -8.29 -17.44
N GLU A 196 32.02 -8.77 -16.20
CA GLU A 196 31.98 -10.20 -15.90
C GLU A 196 30.53 -10.74 -15.85
N HIS A 197 30.38 -12.01 -16.21
CA HIS A 197 29.09 -12.72 -16.08
C HIS A 197 28.93 -13.33 -14.68
N LEU A 198 27.70 -13.31 -14.17
CA LEU A 198 27.36 -14.00 -12.93
C LEU A 198 27.10 -15.50 -13.18
N PRO A 199 27.20 -16.36 -12.14
CA PRO A 199 27.07 -17.81 -12.28
C PRO A 199 25.73 -18.31 -12.82
N PHE A 200 24.69 -17.47 -12.82
CA PHE A 200 23.38 -17.77 -13.39
C PHE A 200 22.72 -16.50 -13.91
N LYS A 201 21.72 -16.67 -14.78
CA LYS A 201 20.90 -15.58 -15.33
C LYS A 201 19.81 -15.15 -14.32
N PRO A 202 19.39 -13.87 -14.33
CA PRO A 202 18.32 -13.42 -13.45
C PRO A 202 17.03 -14.18 -13.73
N ASN A 203 16.20 -14.34 -12.69
CA ASN A 203 14.87 -14.92 -12.86
C ASN A 203 14.03 -14.04 -13.82
N PRO A 204 13.46 -14.57 -14.92
CA PRO A 204 12.72 -13.76 -15.88
C PRO A 204 11.52 -13.00 -15.29
N ALA A 205 10.84 -13.58 -14.28
CA ALA A 205 9.74 -12.89 -13.60
C ALA A 205 10.26 -11.66 -12.83
N THR A 206 11.31 -11.85 -12.04
CA THR A 206 11.93 -10.78 -11.25
C THR A 206 12.63 -9.74 -12.13
N ALA A 207 13.22 -10.16 -13.25
CA ALA A 207 13.81 -9.26 -14.23
C ALA A 207 12.76 -8.35 -14.86
N GLN A 208 11.56 -8.88 -15.15
CA GLN A 208 10.44 -8.09 -15.64
C GLN A 208 9.94 -7.09 -14.60
N GLU A 209 9.75 -7.53 -13.35
CA GLU A 209 9.35 -6.66 -12.24
C GLU A 209 10.37 -5.53 -12.00
N ASN A 210 11.67 -5.84 -11.97
CA ASN A 210 12.74 -4.86 -11.82
C ASN A 210 12.75 -3.85 -12.97
N LYS A 211 12.51 -4.31 -14.19
CA LYS A 211 12.43 -3.46 -15.38
C LYS A 211 11.24 -2.51 -15.31
N GLU A 212 10.09 -2.97 -14.84
CA GLU A 212 8.92 -2.11 -14.60
C GLU A 212 9.20 -1.10 -13.49
N ALA A 213 9.83 -1.51 -12.38
CA ALA A 213 10.23 -0.61 -11.31
C ALA A 213 11.20 0.48 -11.80
N GLN A 214 12.19 0.14 -12.63
CA GLN A 214 13.09 1.12 -13.25
C GLN A 214 12.36 2.11 -14.15
N GLN A 215 11.37 1.64 -14.91
CA GLN A 215 10.55 2.54 -15.73
C GLN A 215 9.75 3.48 -14.85
N VAL A 216 9.11 2.98 -13.80
CA VAL A 216 8.37 3.81 -12.85
C VAL A 216 9.28 4.82 -12.16
N ASN A 217 10.48 4.43 -11.74
CA ASN A 217 11.45 5.34 -11.14
C ASN A 217 11.89 6.41 -12.13
N ALA A 218 12.24 6.04 -13.37
CA ALA A 218 12.61 7.01 -14.40
C ALA A 218 11.51 8.04 -14.69
N PHE A 219 10.24 7.66 -14.55
CA PHE A 219 9.12 8.58 -14.64
C PHE A 219 9.14 9.63 -13.51
N PHE A 220 9.34 9.19 -12.27
CA PHE A 220 9.43 10.10 -11.11
C PHE A 220 10.73 10.94 -11.11
N ASP A 221 11.86 10.35 -11.49
CA ASP A 221 13.16 11.04 -11.58
C ASP A 221 13.14 12.15 -12.63
N ALA A 222 12.31 12.00 -13.67
CA ALA A 222 12.06 13.03 -14.66
C ALA A 222 11.12 14.16 -14.17
N GLY A 223 10.67 14.10 -12.92
CA GLY A 223 9.86 15.11 -12.24
C GLY A 223 8.34 14.92 -12.36
N TYR A 224 7.87 13.85 -13.01
CA TYR A 224 6.43 13.62 -13.18
C TYR A 224 5.80 12.98 -11.95
N ASP A 225 4.55 13.33 -11.69
CA ASP A 225 3.81 12.87 -10.52
C ASP A 225 2.65 11.92 -10.87
N TYR A 226 1.81 11.63 -9.87
CA TYR A 226 0.63 10.79 -10.08
C TYR A 226 -0.42 11.43 -11.00
N ASP A 227 -0.66 12.74 -10.88
CA ASP A 227 -1.67 13.44 -11.68
C ASP A 227 -1.27 13.44 -13.16
N ASP A 228 0.02 13.56 -13.44
CA ASP A 228 0.57 13.38 -14.77
C ASP A 228 0.37 11.96 -15.30
N ALA A 229 0.56 10.94 -14.46
CA ALA A 229 0.27 9.57 -14.83
C ALA A 229 -1.22 9.35 -15.16
N VAL A 230 -2.15 10.02 -14.45
CA VAL A 230 -3.59 10.00 -14.76
C VAL A 230 -3.88 10.67 -16.11
N LYS A 231 -3.29 11.84 -16.38
CA LYS A 231 -3.43 12.54 -17.67
C LYS A 231 -2.90 11.67 -18.83
N LEU A 232 -1.73 11.06 -18.65
CA LEU A 232 -1.11 10.16 -19.63
C LEU A 232 -1.93 8.90 -19.86
N ALA A 233 -2.49 8.29 -18.80
CA ALA A 233 -3.35 7.13 -18.92
C ALA A 233 -4.58 7.45 -19.78
N LYS A 234 -5.21 8.62 -19.58
CA LYS A 234 -6.33 9.09 -20.40
C LYS A 234 -5.92 9.36 -21.84
N LEU A 235 -4.79 10.04 -22.05
CA LEU A 235 -4.30 10.40 -23.38
C LEU A 235 -3.92 9.16 -24.22
N TRP A 236 -3.30 8.16 -23.59
CA TRP A 236 -2.86 6.93 -24.24
C TRP A 236 -3.88 5.79 -24.17
N LYS A 237 -5.06 6.03 -23.59
CA LYS A 237 -6.13 5.03 -23.41
C LYS A 237 -5.66 3.78 -22.66
N LEU A 238 -4.82 3.97 -21.64
CA LEU A 238 -4.36 2.91 -20.75
C LEU A 238 -5.38 2.65 -19.64
N LYS A 239 -5.36 1.43 -19.09
CA LYS A 239 -6.36 0.99 -18.10
C LYS A 239 -6.11 1.61 -16.73
N THR A 240 -4.85 1.85 -16.38
CA THR A 240 -4.47 2.34 -15.06
C THR A 240 -3.41 3.44 -15.15
N PRO A 241 -3.33 4.35 -14.15
CA PRO A 241 -2.21 5.28 -14.02
C PRO A 241 -0.87 4.57 -13.90
N TYR A 242 -0.84 3.38 -13.29
CA TYR A 242 0.39 2.58 -13.20
C TYR A 242 0.93 2.16 -14.57
N ASP A 243 0.05 1.67 -15.47
CA ASP A 243 0.44 1.34 -16.85
C ASP A 243 1.03 2.56 -17.57
N ALA A 244 0.53 3.76 -17.28
CA ALA A 244 1.04 5.00 -17.83
C ALA A 244 2.44 5.33 -17.31
N LYS A 245 2.73 5.13 -16.02
CA LYS A 245 4.08 5.31 -15.44
C LYS A 245 5.09 4.38 -16.11
N VAL A 246 4.75 3.10 -16.25
CA VAL A 246 5.58 2.09 -16.91
C VAL A 246 5.85 2.48 -18.38
N ALA A 247 4.81 2.82 -19.13
CA ALA A 247 4.93 3.21 -20.54
C ALA A 247 5.72 4.53 -20.73
N ALA A 248 5.50 5.51 -19.86
CA ALA A 248 6.18 6.79 -19.87
C ALA A 248 7.65 6.64 -19.51
N GLY A 249 7.94 5.95 -18.41
CA GLY A 249 9.28 5.58 -17.98
C GLY A 249 10.08 4.88 -19.06
N LYS A 250 9.46 3.91 -19.76
CA LYS A 250 10.09 3.25 -20.91
C LYS A 250 10.49 4.24 -22.01
N LYS A 251 9.65 5.25 -22.30
CA LYS A 251 9.98 6.28 -23.29
C LYS A 251 11.11 7.20 -22.82
N LEU A 252 11.08 7.60 -21.55
CA LEU A 252 12.11 8.46 -20.95
C LEU A 252 13.47 7.77 -20.95
N LEU A 253 13.54 6.48 -20.56
CA LEU A 253 14.77 5.68 -20.62
C LEU A 253 15.31 5.50 -22.05
N ALA A 254 14.45 5.59 -23.06
CA ALA A 254 14.84 5.58 -24.47
C ALA A 254 15.26 6.96 -25.00
N GLY A 255 15.32 8.00 -24.15
CA GLY A 255 15.64 9.38 -24.53
C GLY A 255 14.48 10.14 -25.21
N GLY A 256 13.27 9.58 -25.17
CA GLY A 256 12.08 10.23 -25.71
C GLY A 256 11.45 11.24 -24.74
N THR A 257 10.62 12.13 -25.28
CA THR A 257 9.83 13.08 -24.48
C THR A 257 8.40 12.60 -24.30
N LEU A 258 7.74 13.08 -23.24
CA LEU A 258 6.33 12.85 -23.00
C LEU A 258 5.48 13.98 -23.60
N PRO A 259 4.21 13.72 -23.93
CA PRO A 259 3.30 14.72 -24.51
C PRO A 259 2.80 15.76 -23.50
N ILE A 260 3.10 15.58 -22.23
CA ILE A 260 2.88 16.56 -21.16
C ILE A 260 4.22 16.88 -20.52
N LYS A 261 4.32 18.07 -19.91
CA LYS A 261 5.44 18.42 -19.04
C LYS A 261 5.08 18.08 -17.59
N PRO A 262 6.07 17.76 -16.74
CA PRO A 262 5.86 17.70 -15.31
C PRO A 262 5.49 19.08 -14.75
#